data_AF-A0A2E3ALW0-F1
#
_entry.id   AF-A0A2E3ALW0-F1
#
_cell.length_a   1.000
_cell.length_b   1.000
_cell.length_c   1.000
_cell.angle_alpha   90.00
_cell.angle_beta   90.00
_cell.angle_gamma   90.00
#
_symmetry.space_group_name_H-M   'P 1'
#
loop_
_entity.id
_entity.type
_entity.pdbx_description
1 polymer ?
#
loop_
_entity_poly.entity_id
_entity_poly.type
_entity_poly.pdbx_seq_one_letter_code
_entity_poly.pdbx_strand_id
1 'polypeptide(L)'
;MARRITQPVSVGDVVVGGNAPISVQSMTKTDTRDIKATVNQIKQLEEAGCEIVRCAVPDLESAVALKSIKTQSTIPVIADIHFHHELALESLRSGVDCLRLNPGNIRDKGKVKLIVKEAKERQVPIRIGVNFGSLPPVDGIGKTGGVSRHTDGVNLLEKGSSVEGTYTAVDHMIATGLWEIGILESLDFDLIKISLKAFDIETTVASYRGMAELVPYPLHLGITEAGTAESGSIRSAIGLGILLYEGIGDTIRVSLSDEPVKEVDTGFEILKAMELRKESPILVACPSCGRADVDVRKLANEVDDLLKKIKTPIKVAVMGCEVNGPGEAKDADVGIAAGSGRAVIFRKGKKSKIVDEKDMLKTLMDEIHKVERELADPN
;
A
#
# COMPACT_ATOMS: atom_id res chain seq x y z
N MET A 1 5.86 16.24 -7.26
CA MET A 1 4.39 16.20 -7.14
C MET A 1 4.02 16.83 -5.81
N ALA A 2 3.05 17.76 -5.77
CA ALA A 2 2.62 18.38 -4.51
C ALA A 2 1.62 17.45 -3.82
N ARG A 3 1.85 17.11 -2.56
CA ARG A 3 0.99 16.20 -1.80
C ARG A 3 -0.20 16.96 -1.21
N ARG A 4 -1.38 16.35 -1.20
CA ARG A 4 -2.55 16.85 -0.47
C ARG A 4 -2.23 16.97 1.01
N ILE A 5 -2.57 18.11 1.61
CA ILE A 5 -2.41 18.34 3.05
C ILE A 5 -3.53 17.58 3.78
N THR A 6 -3.16 16.78 4.77
CA THR A 6 -4.09 15.99 5.58
C THR A 6 -3.80 16.14 7.07
N GLN A 7 -4.82 15.96 7.90
CA GLN A 7 -4.67 15.87 9.35
C GLN A 7 -3.95 14.55 9.69
N PRO A 8 -2.73 14.58 10.24
CA PRO A 8 -1.98 13.36 10.53
C PRO A 8 -2.65 12.57 11.66
N VAL A 9 -2.63 11.24 11.56
CA VAL A 9 -3.06 10.32 12.61
C VAL A 9 -1.97 9.30 12.92
N SER A 10 -1.75 9.00 14.19
CA SER A 10 -0.79 7.97 14.61
C SER A 10 -1.45 6.61 14.71
N VAL A 11 -0.95 5.64 13.95
CA VAL A 11 -1.30 4.23 14.06
C VAL A 11 -0.15 3.57 14.80
N GLY A 12 -0.25 3.46 16.13
CA GLY A 12 0.90 3.08 16.95
C GLY A 12 1.99 4.15 16.83
N ASP A 13 3.17 3.75 16.41
CA ASP A 13 4.31 4.63 16.14
C ASP A 13 4.37 5.15 14.68
N VAL A 14 3.52 4.65 13.78
CA VAL A 14 3.50 5.07 12.37
C VAL A 14 2.50 6.21 12.16
N VAL A 15 3.01 7.39 11.79
CA VAL A 15 2.20 8.55 11.41
C VAL A 15 1.68 8.39 9.98
N VAL A 16 0.37 8.52 9.79
CA VAL A 16 -0.30 8.50 8.48
C VAL A 16 -0.89 9.87 8.20
N GLY A 17 -0.50 10.49 7.09
CA GLY A 17 -0.95 11.82 6.68
C GLY A 17 0.03 12.95 6.99
N GLY A 18 -0.39 14.18 6.72
CA GLY A 18 0.46 15.37 6.78
C GLY A 18 1.68 15.23 5.86
N ASN A 19 2.87 15.38 6.43
CA ASN A 19 4.15 15.24 5.71
C ASN A 19 4.81 13.86 5.89
N ALA A 20 4.16 12.92 6.57
CA ALA A 20 4.74 11.59 6.82
C ALA A 20 4.86 10.78 5.52
N PRO A 21 5.91 9.98 5.30
CA PRO A 21 6.02 9.12 4.12
C PRO A 21 4.76 8.28 3.88
N ILE A 22 4.42 8.03 2.61
CA ILE A 22 3.29 7.14 2.29
C ILE A 22 3.66 5.73 2.74
N SER A 23 2.92 5.20 3.72
CA SER A 23 3.22 3.90 4.30
C SER A 23 2.60 2.75 3.53
N VAL A 24 3.28 1.60 3.48
CA VAL A 24 2.80 0.36 2.86
C VAL A 24 2.21 -0.55 3.92
N GLN A 25 0.94 -0.90 3.76
CA GLN A 25 0.24 -1.83 4.65
C GLN A 25 -0.07 -3.15 3.94
N SER A 26 -0.20 -4.20 4.74
CA SER A 26 -0.71 -5.49 4.29
C SER A 26 -1.75 -6.06 5.25
N MET A 27 -2.28 -7.24 4.93
CA MET A 27 -3.25 -7.94 5.76
C MET A 27 -2.86 -9.41 5.86
N THR A 28 -2.93 -9.97 7.07
CA THR A 28 -2.73 -11.40 7.28
C THR A 28 -3.85 -12.20 6.60
N LYS A 29 -3.50 -13.41 6.17
CA LYS A 29 -4.42 -14.39 5.55
C LYS A 29 -4.63 -15.61 6.43
N THR A 30 -3.89 -15.71 7.52
CA THR A 30 -4.09 -16.72 8.56
C THR A 30 -5.36 -16.47 9.35
N ASP A 31 -5.86 -17.52 9.99
CA ASP A 31 -6.89 -17.39 11.02
C ASP A 31 -6.27 -16.68 12.23
N THR A 32 -6.85 -15.54 12.64
CA THR A 32 -6.33 -14.73 13.75
C THR A 32 -6.40 -15.47 15.10
N ARG A 33 -7.23 -16.52 15.22
CA ARG A 33 -7.26 -17.40 16.39
C ARG A 33 -5.99 -18.25 16.50
N ASP A 34 -5.35 -18.57 15.37
CA ASP A 34 -4.02 -19.16 15.35
C ASP A 34 -2.96 -18.06 15.53
N ILE A 35 -2.68 -17.76 16.80
CA ILE A 35 -1.69 -16.76 17.21
C ILE A 35 -0.33 -17.07 16.60
N LYS A 36 0.10 -18.33 16.59
CA LYS A 36 1.45 -18.71 16.14
C LYS A 36 1.58 -18.50 14.64
N ALA A 37 0.61 -18.98 13.85
CA ALA A 37 0.61 -18.77 12.41
C ALA A 37 0.54 -17.28 12.06
N THR A 38 -0.32 -16.53 12.74
CA THR A 38 -0.50 -15.09 12.51
C THR A 38 0.76 -14.29 12.85
N VAL A 39 1.40 -14.54 14.00
CA VAL A 39 2.67 -13.90 14.36
C VAL A 39 3.78 -14.25 13.38
N ASN A 40 3.87 -15.50 12.92
CA ASN A 40 4.87 -15.88 11.93
C ASN A 40 4.66 -15.15 10.59
N GLN A 41 3.41 -15.00 10.13
CA GLN A 41 3.13 -14.26 8.90
C GLN A 41 3.37 -12.75 9.08
N ILE A 42 3.09 -12.18 10.26
CA ILE A 42 3.45 -10.80 10.57
C ILE A 42 4.97 -10.60 10.46
N LYS A 43 5.78 -11.50 11.01
CA LYS A 43 7.25 -11.42 10.88
C LYS A 43 7.72 -11.46 9.43
N GLN A 44 7.11 -12.30 8.59
CA GLN A 44 7.39 -12.31 7.15
C GLN A 44 7.05 -10.96 6.49
N LEU A 45 5.95 -10.33 6.90
CA LEU A 45 5.58 -9.01 6.42
C LEU A 45 6.54 -7.92 6.91
N GLU A 46 6.98 -7.98 8.17
CA GLU A 46 7.99 -7.09 8.75
C GLU A 46 9.33 -7.22 8.00
N GLU A 47 9.77 -8.43 7.71
CA GLU A 47 10.98 -8.71 6.91
C GLU A 47 10.88 -8.14 5.48
N ALA A 48 9.68 -8.14 4.90
CA ALA A 48 9.37 -7.51 3.61
C ALA A 48 9.22 -5.98 3.68
N GLY A 49 9.31 -5.39 4.88
CA GLY A 49 9.20 -3.94 5.10
C GLY A 49 7.78 -3.41 5.30
N CYS A 50 6.78 -4.28 5.51
CA CYS A 50 5.42 -3.85 5.83
C CYS A 50 5.42 -2.95 7.06
N GLU A 51 4.79 -1.78 6.97
CA GLU A 51 4.85 -0.78 8.04
C GLU A 51 3.64 -0.86 8.97
N ILE A 52 2.51 -1.37 8.49
CA ILE A 52 1.29 -1.56 9.29
C ILE A 52 0.61 -2.84 8.83
N VAL A 53 0.26 -3.73 9.76
CA VAL A 53 -0.44 -4.98 9.44
C VAL A 53 -1.88 -4.95 9.93
N ARG A 54 -2.76 -5.60 9.19
CA ARG A 54 -4.17 -5.79 9.55
C ARG A 54 -4.50 -7.26 9.77
N CYS A 55 -5.28 -7.55 10.80
CA CYS A 55 -5.80 -8.89 11.11
C CYS A 55 -7.33 -8.89 11.04
N ALA A 56 -7.91 -9.98 10.53
CA ALA A 56 -9.36 -10.17 10.51
C ALA A 56 -9.89 -10.54 11.90
N VAL A 57 -11.02 -9.93 12.31
CA VAL A 57 -11.65 -10.23 13.61
C VAL A 57 -13.08 -10.72 13.37
N PRO A 58 -13.26 -11.98 12.93
CA PRO A 58 -14.59 -12.54 12.68
C PRO A 58 -15.39 -12.82 13.96
N ASP A 59 -14.74 -13.00 15.10
CA ASP A 59 -15.37 -13.45 16.35
C ASP A 59 -14.63 -12.94 17.60
N LEU A 60 -15.15 -13.25 18.79
CA LEU A 60 -14.57 -12.79 20.05
C LEU A 60 -13.21 -13.46 20.35
N GLU A 61 -13.04 -14.71 19.93
CA GLU A 61 -11.79 -15.45 20.14
C GLU A 61 -10.63 -14.79 19.36
N SER A 62 -10.87 -14.42 18.09
CA SER A 62 -9.92 -13.63 17.30
C SER A 62 -9.66 -12.25 17.92
N ALA A 63 -10.68 -11.58 18.49
CA ALA A 63 -10.49 -10.30 19.17
C ALA A 63 -9.57 -10.43 20.40
N VAL A 64 -9.73 -11.48 21.20
CA VAL A 64 -8.89 -11.77 22.38
C VAL A 64 -7.47 -12.17 21.96
N ALA A 65 -7.33 -12.95 20.89
CA ALA A 65 -6.04 -13.39 20.37
C ALA A 65 -5.12 -12.21 19.99
N LEU A 66 -5.70 -11.07 19.58
CA LEU A 66 -4.96 -9.85 19.24
C LEU A 66 -4.05 -9.36 20.37
N LYS A 67 -4.40 -9.61 21.64
CA LYS A 67 -3.54 -9.20 22.76
C LYS A 67 -2.16 -9.86 22.68
N SER A 68 -2.14 -11.17 22.43
CA SER A 68 -0.89 -11.93 22.30
C SER A 68 -0.16 -11.58 21.01
N ILE A 69 -0.89 -11.41 19.91
CA ILE A 69 -0.33 -11.02 18.60
C ILE A 69 0.34 -9.65 18.71
N LYS A 70 -0.34 -8.66 19.29
CA LYS A 70 0.16 -7.28 19.42
C LYS A 70 1.44 -7.22 20.25
N THR A 71 1.56 -8.01 21.32
CA THR A 71 2.79 -8.07 22.13
C THR A 71 3.99 -8.68 21.40
N GLN A 72 3.74 -9.43 20.32
CA GLN A 72 4.78 -10.11 19.54
C GLN A 72 5.06 -9.45 18.19
N SER A 73 4.28 -8.44 17.80
CA SER A 73 4.47 -7.67 16.57
C SER A 73 5.26 -6.40 16.88
N THR A 74 6.23 -6.10 16.02
CA THR A 74 7.02 -4.86 16.08
C THR A 74 6.37 -3.71 15.31
N ILE A 75 5.46 -4.03 14.38
CA ILE A 75 4.68 -3.06 13.63
C ILE A 75 3.26 -2.87 14.20
N PRO A 76 2.59 -1.74 13.92
CA PRO A 76 1.21 -1.54 14.32
C PRO A 76 0.23 -2.57 13.74
N VAL A 77 -0.71 -3.01 14.57
CA VAL A 77 -1.75 -4.00 14.26
C VAL A 77 -3.12 -3.33 14.21
N ILE A 78 -3.80 -3.45 13.07
CA ILE A 78 -5.18 -2.98 12.87
C ILE A 78 -6.16 -4.16 13.02
N ALA A 79 -7.20 -3.98 13.83
CA ALA A 79 -8.34 -4.91 13.88
C ALA A 79 -9.34 -4.63 12.75
N ASP A 80 -9.60 -5.62 11.90
CA ASP A 80 -10.60 -5.54 10.83
C ASP A 80 -11.95 -6.10 11.27
N ILE A 81 -12.91 -5.20 11.51
CA ILE A 81 -14.19 -5.55 12.15
C ILE A 81 -15.33 -5.23 11.21
N HIS A 82 -16.20 -6.22 11.02
CA HIS A 82 -17.40 -6.05 10.22
C HIS A 82 -18.60 -5.66 11.09
N PHE A 83 -19.19 -6.55 11.89
CA PHE A 83 -20.57 -6.36 12.39
C PHE A 83 -20.74 -6.06 13.88
N HIS A 84 -19.80 -6.45 14.74
CA HIS A 84 -20.06 -6.58 16.16
C HIS A 84 -19.26 -5.56 16.99
N HIS A 85 -19.98 -4.65 17.66
CA HIS A 85 -19.38 -3.64 18.56
C HIS A 85 -18.55 -4.24 19.71
N GLU A 86 -18.94 -5.41 20.22
CA GLU A 86 -18.21 -6.14 21.25
C GLU A 86 -16.80 -6.50 20.79
N LEU A 87 -16.64 -6.84 19.50
CA LEU A 87 -15.32 -7.13 18.93
C LEU A 87 -14.47 -5.88 18.85
N ALA A 88 -15.07 -4.71 18.60
CA ALA A 88 -14.35 -3.43 18.58
C ALA A 88 -13.86 -3.06 19.98
N LEU A 89 -14.72 -3.16 20.98
CA LEU A 89 -14.35 -2.91 22.38
C LEU A 89 -13.28 -3.91 22.85
N GLU A 90 -13.42 -5.20 22.53
CA GLU A 90 -12.43 -6.20 22.93
C GLU A 90 -11.10 -6.03 22.19
N SER A 91 -11.12 -5.64 20.91
CA SER A 91 -9.89 -5.33 20.16
C SER A 91 -9.15 -4.13 20.77
N LEU A 92 -9.87 -3.07 21.15
CA LEU A 92 -9.30 -1.91 21.85
C LEU A 92 -8.67 -2.31 23.20
N ARG A 93 -9.36 -3.16 23.98
CA ARG A 93 -8.81 -3.71 25.24
C ARG A 93 -7.58 -4.58 25.02
N SER A 94 -7.55 -5.31 23.91
CA SER A 94 -6.42 -6.11 23.47
C SER A 94 -5.23 -5.28 22.97
N GLY A 95 -5.40 -3.96 22.84
CA GLY A 95 -4.30 -3.02 22.59
C GLY A 95 -3.97 -2.79 21.12
N VAL A 96 -4.92 -3.01 20.21
CA VAL A 96 -4.70 -2.69 18.78
C VAL A 96 -4.46 -1.21 18.55
N ASP A 97 -3.70 -0.91 17.50
CA ASP A 97 -3.24 0.44 17.18
C ASP A 97 -4.21 1.20 16.28
N CYS A 98 -5.20 0.52 15.70
CA CYS A 98 -6.29 1.11 14.93
C CYS A 98 -7.45 0.12 14.78
N LEU A 99 -8.67 0.65 14.68
CA LEU A 99 -9.83 -0.12 14.24
C LEU A 99 -10.11 0.15 12.77
N ARG A 100 -10.48 -0.86 11.98
CA ARG A 100 -11.21 -0.67 10.72
C ARG A 100 -12.66 -1.06 10.92
N LEU A 101 -13.55 -0.11 10.71
CA LEU A 101 -15.00 -0.32 10.74
C LEU A 101 -15.58 -0.16 9.33
N ASN A 102 -16.50 -1.05 8.96
CA ASN A 102 -17.26 -0.93 7.72
C ASN A 102 -18.53 -0.09 7.95
N PRO A 103 -18.85 0.81 7.02
CA PRO A 103 -20.09 1.58 7.06
C PRO A 103 -21.34 0.70 7.20
N GLY A 104 -22.33 1.20 7.92
CA GLY A 104 -23.64 0.57 8.02
C GLY A 104 -23.73 -0.68 8.89
N ASN A 105 -22.62 -1.12 9.51
CA ASN A 105 -22.60 -2.35 10.29
C ASN A 105 -22.85 -2.14 11.79
N ILE A 106 -22.38 -1.05 12.40
CA ILE A 106 -22.63 -0.71 13.82
C ILE A 106 -23.49 0.55 13.87
N ARG A 107 -24.81 0.38 14.07
CA ARG A 107 -25.81 1.46 13.89
C ARG A 107 -26.33 2.06 15.17
N ASP A 108 -26.29 1.28 16.24
CA ASP A 108 -26.76 1.74 17.53
C ASP A 108 -25.84 2.87 17.99
N LYS A 109 -26.37 4.08 18.02
CA LYS A 109 -25.63 5.28 18.43
C LYS A 109 -25.02 5.12 19.81
N GLY A 110 -25.66 4.39 20.72
CA GLY A 110 -25.12 4.07 22.03
C GLY A 110 -23.89 3.18 21.93
N LYS A 111 -23.92 2.15 21.08
CA LYS A 111 -22.77 1.27 20.83
C LYS A 111 -21.62 2.00 20.14
N VAL A 112 -21.90 2.82 19.13
CA VAL A 112 -20.88 3.64 18.47
C VAL A 112 -20.24 4.61 19.47
N LYS A 113 -21.05 5.26 20.31
CA LYS A 113 -20.56 6.15 21.37
C LYS A 113 -19.64 5.43 22.36
N LEU A 114 -19.93 4.18 22.71
CA LEU A 114 -19.04 3.38 23.56
C LEU A 114 -17.68 3.11 22.88
N ILE A 115 -17.70 2.71 21.60
CA ILE A 115 -16.47 2.48 20.83
C ILE A 115 -15.64 3.77 20.73
N VAL A 116 -16.29 4.88 20.34
CA VAL A 116 -15.62 6.18 20.17
C VAL A 116 -15.04 6.66 21.49
N LYS A 117 -15.77 6.52 22.60
CA LYS A 117 -15.27 6.87 23.93
C LYS A 117 -13.99 6.08 24.24
N GLU A 118 -14.02 4.76 24.10
CA GLU A 118 -12.87 3.89 24.39
C GLU A 118 -11.68 4.18 23.45
N ALA A 119 -11.95 4.39 22.15
CA ALA A 119 -10.93 4.74 21.17
C ALA A 119 -10.28 6.10 21.48
N LYS A 120 -11.07 7.09 21.90
CA LYS A 120 -10.58 8.42 22.30
C LYS A 120 -9.74 8.35 23.58
N GLU A 121 -10.18 7.62 24.60
CA GLU A 121 -9.41 7.42 25.84
C GLU A 121 -8.04 6.77 25.57
N ARG A 122 -7.97 5.88 24.58
CA ARG A 122 -6.73 5.18 24.18
C ARG A 122 -5.93 5.87 23.08
N GLN A 123 -6.45 6.97 22.51
CA GLN A 123 -5.88 7.64 21.33
C GLN A 123 -5.69 6.69 20.13
N VAL A 124 -6.63 5.76 19.92
CA VAL A 124 -6.60 4.79 18.83
C VAL A 124 -7.45 5.31 17.66
N PRO A 125 -6.89 5.52 16.46
CA PRO A 125 -7.65 5.99 15.31
C PRO A 125 -8.63 4.94 14.77
N ILE A 126 -9.67 5.43 14.10
CA ILE A 126 -10.65 4.61 13.39
C ILE A 126 -10.52 4.84 11.89
N ARG A 127 -10.34 3.76 11.14
CA ARG A 127 -10.49 3.75 9.68
C ARG A 127 -11.93 3.42 9.29
N ILE A 128 -12.58 4.35 8.61
CA ILE A 128 -13.84 4.09 7.90
C ILE A 128 -13.51 3.43 6.56
N GLY A 129 -14.01 2.21 6.34
CA GLY A 129 -13.72 1.41 5.16
C GLY A 129 -14.88 1.29 4.19
N VAL A 130 -15.13 2.28 3.35
CA VAL A 130 -16.15 2.19 2.30
C VAL A 130 -15.65 1.26 1.19
N ASN A 131 -16.37 0.16 0.94
CA ASN A 131 -16.09 -0.75 -0.17
C ASN A 131 -17.34 -0.86 -1.04
N PHE A 132 -17.18 -0.80 -2.37
CA PHE A 132 -18.31 -0.88 -3.30
C PHE A 132 -19.18 -2.12 -3.05
N GLY A 133 -18.55 -3.26 -2.77
CA GLY A 133 -19.27 -4.51 -2.46
C GLY A 133 -20.07 -4.49 -1.15
N SER A 134 -19.91 -3.52 -0.27
CA SER A 134 -20.63 -3.48 1.02
C SER A 134 -21.33 -2.16 1.27
N LEU A 135 -21.74 -1.48 0.20
CA LEU A 135 -22.50 -0.24 0.32
C LEU A 135 -23.91 -0.52 0.88
N PRO A 136 -24.48 0.43 1.64
CA PRO A 136 -25.89 0.37 2.02
C PRO A 136 -26.79 0.50 0.77
N PRO A 137 -28.07 0.11 0.84
CA PRO A 137 -29.02 0.34 -0.25
C PRO A 137 -29.13 1.82 -0.64
N VAL A 138 -29.50 2.08 -1.90
CA VAL A 138 -29.88 3.43 -2.36
C VAL A 138 -31.02 3.95 -1.48
N ASP A 139 -30.94 5.21 -1.05
CA ASP A 139 -31.79 5.84 -0.02
C ASP A 139 -31.70 5.26 1.42
N GLY A 140 -30.87 4.22 1.59
CA GLY A 140 -30.67 3.44 2.79
C GLY A 140 -29.47 3.85 3.66
N ILE A 141 -28.70 4.87 3.24
CA ILE A 141 -27.62 5.45 4.05
C ILE A 141 -28.21 5.88 5.41
N GLY A 142 -27.66 5.33 6.50
CA GLY A 142 -28.17 5.56 7.85
C GLY A 142 -29.50 4.87 8.21
N LYS A 143 -30.19 4.18 7.28
CA LYS A 143 -31.54 3.60 7.49
C LYS A 143 -31.59 2.07 7.50
N THR A 144 -31.00 1.39 6.52
CA THR A 144 -31.13 -0.08 6.35
C THR A 144 -29.79 -0.81 6.30
N GLY A 145 -29.65 -1.92 7.03
CA GLY A 145 -28.49 -2.83 6.90
C GLY A 145 -28.49 -3.37 5.48
N GLY A 146 -27.36 -3.37 4.77
CA GLY A 146 -27.29 -4.07 3.49
C GLY A 146 -27.48 -5.56 3.76
N VAL A 147 -28.68 -6.10 3.54
CA VAL A 147 -28.97 -7.53 3.79
C VAL A 147 -29.14 -8.32 2.48
N SER A 148 -29.32 -7.64 1.34
CA SER A 148 -29.48 -8.30 0.04
C SER A 148 -28.98 -7.42 -1.12
N ARG A 149 -27.88 -7.83 -1.75
CA ARG A 149 -27.28 -7.14 -2.93
C ARG A 149 -28.13 -7.18 -4.19
N HIS A 150 -29.12 -8.06 -4.23
CA HIS A 150 -29.97 -8.25 -5.41
C HIS A 150 -31.11 -7.24 -5.49
N THR A 151 -31.41 -6.55 -4.38
CA THR A 151 -32.59 -5.68 -4.24
C THR A 151 -32.26 -4.31 -3.65
N ASP A 152 -30.98 -3.97 -3.49
CA ASP A 152 -30.53 -2.76 -2.80
C ASP A 152 -30.35 -1.54 -3.72
N GLY A 153 -30.48 -1.74 -5.04
CA GLY A 153 -30.34 -0.68 -6.05
C GLY A 153 -28.90 -0.24 -6.32
N VAL A 154 -27.92 -0.65 -5.52
CA VAL A 154 -26.52 -0.19 -5.64
C VAL A 154 -25.89 -0.68 -6.93
N ASN A 155 -26.15 -1.94 -7.30
CA ASN A 155 -25.63 -2.52 -8.55
C ASN A 155 -26.27 -1.93 -9.82
N LEU A 156 -27.37 -1.18 -9.67
CA LEU A 156 -28.03 -0.48 -10.78
C LEU A 156 -27.45 0.92 -10.99
N LEU A 157 -26.65 1.43 -10.04
CA LEU A 157 -26.00 2.73 -10.18
C LEU A 157 -24.95 2.67 -11.29
N GLU A 158 -24.89 3.74 -12.08
CA GLU A 158 -23.84 3.92 -13.08
C GLU A 158 -22.48 3.95 -12.38
N LYS A 159 -21.52 3.21 -12.97
CA LYS A 159 -20.13 3.16 -12.50
C LYS A 159 -19.33 4.25 -13.17
N GLY A 160 -18.29 4.73 -12.48
CA GLY A 160 -17.52 5.88 -12.96
C GLY A 160 -18.22 7.22 -12.70
N SER A 161 -17.67 8.28 -13.29
CA SER A 161 -18.03 9.68 -12.97
C SER A 161 -18.89 10.36 -14.05
N SER A 162 -19.65 9.61 -14.86
CA SER A 162 -20.14 10.12 -16.14
C SER A 162 -21.64 9.92 -16.39
N VAL A 163 -22.47 10.77 -15.78
CA VAL A 163 -23.47 11.66 -16.45
C VAL A 163 -23.78 12.83 -15.50
N GLU A 164 -23.69 14.08 -15.99
CA GLU A 164 -24.02 15.26 -15.19
C GLU A 164 -25.51 15.25 -14.80
N GLY A 165 -25.80 15.19 -13.50
CA GLY A 165 -27.17 15.17 -12.96
C GLY A 165 -27.74 13.79 -12.61
N THR A 166 -26.98 12.69 -12.72
CA THR A 166 -27.37 11.38 -12.19
C THR A 166 -26.58 11.02 -10.93
N TYR A 167 -27.24 10.34 -9.99
CA TYR A 167 -26.60 9.82 -8.78
C TYR A 167 -25.91 8.49 -9.09
N THR A 168 -24.59 8.46 -8.96
CA THR A 168 -23.72 7.35 -9.38
C THR A 168 -23.27 6.47 -8.22
N ALA A 169 -22.59 5.37 -8.53
CA ALA A 169 -21.90 4.55 -7.53
C ALA A 169 -20.83 5.36 -6.77
N VAL A 170 -20.15 6.28 -7.47
CA VAL A 170 -19.14 7.17 -6.87
C VAL A 170 -19.79 8.10 -5.84
N ASP A 171 -20.90 8.74 -6.20
CA ASP A 171 -21.66 9.60 -5.28
C ASP A 171 -22.11 8.83 -4.05
N HIS A 172 -22.59 7.59 -4.24
CA HIS A 172 -23.03 6.75 -3.14
C HIS A 172 -21.89 6.31 -2.22
N MET A 173 -20.70 6.02 -2.76
CA MET A 173 -19.51 5.73 -1.97
C MET A 173 -19.08 6.94 -1.14
N ILE A 174 -19.05 8.13 -1.75
CA ILE A 174 -18.67 9.38 -1.08
C ILE A 174 -19.69 9.72 0.01
N ALA A 175 -20.99 9.71 -0.31
CA ALA A 175 -22.06 10.01 0.63
C ALA A 175 -22.05 9.05 1.82
N THR A 176 -21.79 7.76 1.58
CA THR A 176 -21.64 6.77 2.67
C THR A 176 -20.45 7.10 3.56
N GLY A 177 -19.30 7.46 2.98
CA GLY A 177 -18.10 7.86 3.73
C GLY A 177 -18.34 9.10 4.59
N LEU A 178 -18.93 10.15 4.01
CA LEU A 178 -19.25 11.40 4.71
C LEU A 178 -20.25 11.19 5.84
N TRP A 179 -21.25 10.33 5.63
CA TRP A 179 -22.21 10.00 6.68
C TRP A 179 -21.55 9.35 7.89
N GLU A 180 -20.68 8.36 7.68
CA GLU A 180 -19.94 7.70 8.77
C GLU A 180 -18.97 8.66 9.47
N ILE A 181 -18.30 9.53 8.70
CA ILE A 181 -17.46 10.59 9.27
C ILE A 181 -18.29 11.50 10.18
N GLY A 182 -19.45 11.96 9.71
CA GLY A 182 -20.34 12.82 10.49
C GLY A 182 -20.82 12.18 11.79
N ILE A 183 -20.96 10.85 11.85
CA ILE A 183 -21.26 10.14 13.11
C ILE A 183 -20.10 10.31 14.10
N LEU A 184 -18.85 10.08 13.66
CA LEU A 184 -17.67 10.21 14.51
C LEU A 184 -17.43 11.66 14.94
N GLU A 185 -17.53 12.61 14.01
CA GLU A 185 -17.40 14.05 14.29
C GLU A 185 -18.47 14.54 15.26
N SER A 186 -19.72 14.05 15.16
CA SER A 186 -20.79 14.39 16.12
C SER A 186 -20.51 13.91 17.55
N LEU A 187 -19.55 13.00 17.70
CA LEU A 187 -19.06 12.48 18.98
C LEU A 187 -17.70 13.10 19.36
N ASP A 188 -17.30 14.19 18.71
CA ASP A 188 -16.04 14.90 18.92
C ASP A 188 -14.82 13.97 18.74
N PHE A 189 -14.84 13.16 17.68
CA PHE A 189 -13.76 12.24 17.34
C PHE A 189 -13.22 12.56 15.94
N ASP A 190 -11.93 12.89 15.87
CA ASP A 190 -11.25 13.35 14.65
C ASP A 190 -9.99 12.51 14.30
N LEU A 191 -9.70 11.46 15.09
CA LEU A 191 -8.65 10.49 14.78
C LEU A 191 -9.11 9.50 13.68
N ILE A 192 -9.42 10.04 12.51
CA ILE A 192 -10.07 9.36 11.41
C ILE A 192 -9.10 9.20 10.25
N LYS A 193 -9.16 8.05 9.59
CA LYS A 193 -8.69 7.86 8.21
C LYS A 193 -9.76 7.15 7.40
N ILE A 194 -9.76 7.29 6.07
CA ILE A 194 -10.83 6.72 5.24
C ILE A 194 -10.28 6.02 4.00
N SER A 195 -10.98 4.98 3.56
CA SER A 195 -10.74 4.33 2.27
C SER A 195 -12.04 4.17 1.50
N LEU A 196 -11.98 4.35 0.17
CA LEU A 196 -13.07 4.14 -0.78
C LEU A 196 -12.59 3.17 -1.85
N LYS A 197 -12.87 1.87 -1.71
CA LYS A 197 -12.32 0.85 -2.63
C LYS A 197 -13.40 0.25 -3.52
N ALA A 198 -13.14 0.24 -4.82
CA ALA A 198 -13.86 -0.55 -5.80
C ALA A 198 -12.91 -1.54 -6.49
N PHE A 199 -13.45 -2.42 -7.33
CA PHE A 199 -12.66 -3.39 -8.08
C PHE A 199 -12.12 -2.82 -9.41
N ASP A 200 -12.79 -1.81 -9.97
CA ASP A 200 -12.40 -1.09 -11.17
C ASP A 200 -11.67 0.23 -10.86
N ILE A 201 -10.79 0.63 -11.78
CA ILE A 201 -9.91 1.80 -11.62
C ILE A 201 -10.72 3.09 -11.65
N GLU A 202 -11.69 3.23 -12.56
CA GLU A 202 -12.44 4.46 -12.78
C GLU A 202 -13.23 4.87 -11.53
N THR A 203 -14.04 3.95 -10.98
CA THR A 203 -14.83 4.19 -9.76
C THR A 203 -13.92 4.47 -8.57
N THR A 204 -12.80 3.75 -8.44
CA THR A 204 -11.83 3.96 -7.36
C THR A 204 -11.22 5.37 -7.44
N VAL A 205 -10.69 5.75 -8.60
CA VAL A 205 -10.04 7.05 -8.79
C VAL A 205 -11.03 8.19 -8.58
N ALA A 206 -12.22 8.11 -9.17
CA ALA A 206 -13.26 9.14 -9.01
C ALA A 206 -13.70 9.29 -7.54
N SER A 207 -13.87 8.18 -6.81
CA SER A 207 -14.25 8.19 -5.40
C SER A 207 -13.20 8.86 -4.51
N TYR A 208 -11.91 8.57 -4.72
CA TYR A 208 -10.85 9.21 -3.95
C TYR A 208 -10.68 10.69 -4.30
N ARG A 209 -10.79 11.07 -5.58
CA ARG A 209 -10.75 12.49 -5.99
C ARG A 209 -11.86 13.29 -5.31
N GLY A 210 -13.11 12.82 -5.41
CA GLY A 210 -14.24 13.49 -4.78
C GLY A 210 -14.15 13.54 -3.26
N MET A 211 -13.73 12.45 -2.60
CA MET A 211 -13.54 12.47 -1.15
C MET A 211 -12.40 13.40 -0.71
N ALA A 212 -11.30 13.46 -1.47
CA ALA A 212 -10.13 14.26 -1.13
C ALA A 212 -10.42 15.76 -0.99
N GLU A 213 -11.40 16.27 -1.74
CA GLU A 213 -11.84 17.66 -1.70
C GLU A 213 -12.74 17.99 -0.50
N LEU A 214 -13.37 16.97 0.09
CA LEU A 214 -14.47 17.16 1.06
C LEU A 214 -14.04 16.96 2.51
N VAL A 215 -12.92 16.29 2.76
CA VAL A 215 -12.48 15.95 4.13
C VAL A 215 -11.00 16.31 4.34
N PRO A 216 -10.55 16.57 5.58
CA PRO A 216 -9.13 16.79 5.89
C PRO A 216 -8.38 15.48 6.20
N TYR A 217 -9.08 14.35 6.28
CA TYR A 217 -8.51 13.10 6.79
C TYR A 217 -7.56 12.40 5.81
N PRO A 218 -6.64 11.56 6.33
CA PRO A 218 -5.78 10.72 5.52
C PRO A 218 -6.57 9.66 4.75
N LEU A 219 -6.13 9.39 3.53
CA LEU A 219 -6.72 8.43 2.61
C LEU A 219 -5.85 7.16 2.53
N HIS A 220 -6.44 6.03 2.94
CA HIS A 220 -5.86 4.71 2.75
C HIS A 220 -6.26 4.20 1.37
N LEU A 221 -5.36 4.26 0.41
CA LEU A 221 -5.63 3.84 -0.96
C LEU A 221 -5.58 2.32 -1.12
N GLY A 222 -6.25 1.84 -2.16
CA GLY A 222 -6.16 0.47 -2.62
C GLY A 222 -7.29 0.14 -3.59
N ILE A 223 -6.99 -0.76 -4.53
CA ILE A 223 -8.02 -1.44 -5.32
C ILE A 223 -8.35 -2.74 -4.58
N THR A 224 -9.64 -3.02 -4.39
CA THR A 224 -10.06 -4.30 -3.79
C THR A 224 -10.18 -5.36 -4.87
N GLU A 225 -9.97 -6.63 -4.51
CA GLU A 225 -10.16 -7.76 -5.43
C GLU A 225 -9.35 -7.60 -6.75
N ALA A 226 -8.10 -7.14 -6.67
CA ALA A 226 -7.32 -6.75 -7.84
C ALA A 226 -6.98 -7.95 -8.76
N GLY A 227 -6.92 -9.17 -8.21
CA GLY A 227 -6.69 -10.40 -8.97
C GLY A 227 -5.41 -11.13 -8.55
N THR A 228 -4.88 -11.95 -9.45
CA THR A 228 -3.61 -12.67 -9.25
C THR A 228 -2.43 -11.70 -9.13
N ALA A 229 -1.26 -12.17 -8.68
CA ALA A 229 -0.10 -11.29 -8.51
C ALA A 229 0.23 -10.47 -9.77
N GLU A 230 0.26 -11.06 -10.96
CA GLU A 230 0.58 -10.31 -12.19
C GLU A 230 -0.52 -9.28 -12.54
N SER A 231 -1.74 -9.77 -12.81
CA SER A 231 -2.85 -8.93 -13.25
C SER A 231 -3.29 -7.89 -12.22
N GLY A 232 -3.29 -8.27 -10.94
CA GLY A 232 -3.65 -7.42 -9.82
C GLY A 232 -2.60 -6.37 -9.51
N SER A 233 -1.31 -6.68 -9.71
CA SER A 233 -0.24 -5.67 -9.55
C SER A 233 -0.34 -4.60 -10.63
N ILE A 234 -0.57 -4.98 -11.89
CA ILE A 234 -0.78 -4.02 -12.99
C ILE A 234 -1.98 -3.13 -12.72
N ARG A 235 -3.12 -3.72 -12.35
CA ARG A 235 -4.34 -2.95 -12.03
C ARG A 235 -4.11 -1.97 -10.88
N SER A 236 -3.48 -2.45 -9.80
CA SER A 236 -3.18 -1.63 -8.62
C SER A 236 -2.20 -0.51 -8.95
N ALA A 237 -1.14 -0.78 -9.71
CA ALA A 237 -0.15 0.20 -10.12
C ALA A 237 -0.79 1.33 -10.95
N ILE A 238 -1.69 1.01 -11.88
CA ILE A 238 -2.38 2.02 -12.68
C ILE A 238 -3.30 2.89 -11.80
N GLY A 239 -4.21 2.27 -11.05
CA GLY A 239 -5.19 3.06 -10.27
C GLY A 239 -4.58 3.83 -9.11
N LEU A 240 -3.61 3.25 -8.40
CA LEU A 240 -2.87 3.96 -7.36
C LEU A 240 -1.94 5.01 -7.96
N GLY A 241 -1.25 4.71 -9.06
CA GLY A 241 -0.34 5.63 -9.73
C GLY A 241 -1.03 6.94 -10.14
N ILE A 242 -2.26 6.88 -10.66
CA ILE A 242 -3.06 8.07 -11.01
C ILE A 242 -3.27 8.96 -9.77
N LEU A 243 -3.76 8.40 -8.67
CA LEU A 243 -4.05 9.15 -7.44
C LEU A 243 -2.77 9.70 -6.80
N LEU A 244 -1.73 8.88 -6.73
CA LEU A 244 -0.43 9.25 -6.18
C LEU A 244 0.23 10.36 -7.00
N TYR A 245 0.06 10.35 -8.33
CA TYR A 245 0.56 11.40 -9.21
C TYR A 245 -0.09 12.76 -8.91
N GLU A 246 -1.38 12.73 -8.57
CA GLU A 246 -2.18 13.88 -8.14
C GLU A 246 -1.92 14.29 -6.68
N GLY A 247 -1.02 13.59 -5.98
CA GLY A 247 -0.72 13.86 -4.57
C GLY A 247 -1.77 13.37 -3.59
N ILE A 248 -2.70 12.51 -4.04
CA ILE A 248 -3.75 11.91 -3.22
C ILE A 248 -3.25 10.57 -2.69
N GLY A 249 -3.32 10.37 -1.38
CA GLY A 249 -2.96 9.11 -0.72
C GLY A 249 -1.92 9.29 0.38
N ASP A 250 -2.22 8.70 1.54
CA ASP A 250 -1.41 8.85 2.75
C ASP A 250 -0.84 7.51 3.21
N THR A 251 -1.47 6.42 2.79
CA THR A 251 -1.01 5.04 2.99
C THR A 251 -1.66 4.15 1.94
N ILE A 252 -1.02 3.05 1.56
CA ILE A 252 -1.52 2.15 0.51
C ILE A 252 -1.62 0.71 0.98
N ARG A 253 -2.51 -0.06 0.35
CA ARG A 253 -2.50 -1.52 0.36
C ARG A 253 -2.85 -2.05 -1.03
N VAL A 254 -2.00 -2.94 -1.55
CA VAL A 254 -2.29 -3.78 -2.73
C VAL A 254 -3.07 -5.01 -2.26
N SER A 255 -4.13 -5.41 -2.99
CA SER A 255 -4.96 -6.56 -2.59
C SER A 255 -4.88 -7.68 -3.63
N LEU A 256 -4.01 -8.67 -3.40
CA LEU A 256 -3.73 -9.75 -4.36
C LEU A 256 -4.26 -11.10 -3.87
N SER A 257 -4.63 -11.96 -4.80
CA SER A 257 -4.92 -13.38 -4.54
C SER A 257 -3.62 -14.21 -4.55
N ASP A 258 -2.68 -13.85 -3.68
CA ASP A 258 -1.34 -14.48 -3.56
C ASP A 258 -0.81 -14.36 -2.10
N GLU A 259 0.45 -14.66 -1.82
CA GLU A 259 1.05 -14.40 -0.50
C GLU A 259 1.06 -12.90 -0.17
N PRO A 260 0.80 -12.51 1.10
CA PRO A 260 0.69 -11.10 1.48
C PRO A 260 2.03 -10.35 1.40
N VAL A 261 3.17 -11.06 1.36
CA VAL A 261 4.49 -10.47 1.09
C VAL A 261 4.53 -9.84 -0.30
N LYS A 262 3.95 -10.51 -1.32
CA LYS A 262 3.87 -9.92 -2.67
C LYS A 262 3.03 -8.65 -2.73
N GLU A 263 2.02 -8.51 -1.85
CA GLU A 263 1.26 -7.26 -1.71
C GLU A 263 2.16 -6.11 -1.24
N VAL A 264 3.08 -6.40 -0.31
CA VAL A 264 4.07 -5.43 0.22
C VAL A 264 5.08 -5.06 -0.84
N ASP A 265 5.70 -6.06 -1.49
CA ASP A 265 6.69 -5.86 -2.55
C ASP A 265 6.10 -4.98 -3.67
N THR A 266 4.87 -5.29 -4.11
CA THR A 266 4.17 -4.52 -5.14
C THR A 266 3.89 -3.08 -4.67
N GLY A 267 3.51 -2.90 -3.40
CA GLY A 267 3.27 -1.57 -2.84
C GLY A 267 4.53 -0.70 -2.86
N PHE A 268 5.67 -1.27 -2.45
CA PHE A 268 6.95 -0.56 -2.51
C PHE A 268 7.41 -0.29 -3.94
N GLU A 269 7.26 -1.23 -4.88
CA GLU A 269 7.61 -1.00 -6.29
C GLU A 269 6.76 0.11 -6.92
N ILE A 270 5.47 0.22 -6.58
CA ILE A 270 4.63 1.35 -7.01
C ILE A 270 5.19 2.67 -6.46
N LEU A 271 5.46 2.75 -5.16
CA LEU A 271 5.97 3.99 -4.55
C LEU A 271 7.37 4.35 -5.04
N LYS A 272 8.22 3.35 -5.34
CA LYS A 272 9.56 3.52 -5.91
C LYS A 272 9.50 4.05 -7.34
N ALA A 273 8.63 3.47 -8.18
CA ALA A 273 8.42 3.93 -9.55
C ALA A 273 7.89 5.38 -9.61
N MET A 274 7.13 5.80 -8.59
CA MET A 274 6.65 7.17 -8.42
C MET A 274 7.67 8.10 -7.74
N GLU A 275 8.84 7.60 -7.36
CA GLU A 275 9.85 8.30 -6.56
C GLU A 275 9.35 8.86 -5.21
N LEU A 276 8.26 8.30 -4.67
CA LEU A 276 7.64 8.69 -3.39
C LEU A 276 8.29 7.98 -2.20
N ARG A 277 8.95 6.84 -2.43
CA ARG A 277 9.82 6.14 -1.46
C ARG A 277 11.13 5.80 -2.13
N LYS A 278 12.24 6.06 -1.42
CA LYS A 278 13.63 5.91 -1.92
C LYS A 278 14.44 5.07 -0.93
N GLU A 279 13.93 3.92 -0.53
CA GLU A 279 14.54 3.06 0.50
C GLU A 279 15.11 1.76 -0.08
N SER A 280 15.23 1.69 -1.40
CA SER A 280 15.81 0.54 -2.11
C SER A 280 16.35 0.94 -3.49
N PRO A 281 17.24 0.13 -4.08
CA PRO A 281 17.75 0.35 -5.42
C PRO A 281 16.67 0.33 -6.49
N ILE A 282 16.89 1.08 -7.56
CA ILE A 282 16.11 1.02 -8.80
C ILE A 282 16.96 0.33 -9.87
N LEU A 283 16.52 -0.84 -10.33
CA LEU A 283 17.10 -1.49 -11.48
C LEU A 283 16.49 -0.93 -12.77
N VAL A 284 17.33 -0.50 -13.69
CA VAL A 284 16.96 -0.12 -15.06
C VAL A 284 17.66 -1.08 -16.01
N ALA A 285 16.90 -1.93 -16.68
CA ALA A 285 17.44 -2.89 -17.63
C ALA A 285 16.98 -2.57 -19.05
N CYS A 286 17.87 -2.70 -20.04
CA CYS A 286 17.41 -2.66 -21.43
C CYS A 286 16.50 -3.88 -21.70
N PRO A 287 15.47 -3.75 -22.55
CA PRO A 287 14.57 -4.86 -22.87
C PRO A 287 15.23 -6.01 -23.65
N SER A 288 16.52 -5.88 -23.99
CA SER A 288 17.21 -6.60 -25.05
C SER A 288 16.73 -6.21 -26.46
N CYS A 289 17.50 -6.60 -27.48
CA CYS A 289 17.14 -6.47 -28.89
C CYS A 289 18.07 -7.36 -29.73
N GLY A 290 17.93 -7.35 -31.07
CA GLY A 290 18.83 -8.08 -31.98
C GLY A 290 20.31 -7.64 -31.97
N ARG A 291 20.67 -6.65 -31.13
CA ARG A 291 22.06 -6.21 -30.90
C ARG A 291 22.62 -6.70 -29.57
N ALA A 292 21.85 -7.44 -28.78
CA ALA A 292 22.31 -7.92 -27.49
C ALA A 292 23.39 -8.99 -27.70
N ASP A 293 24.54 -8.76 -27.09
CA ASP A 293 25.68 -9.67 -27.13
C ASP A 293 25.65 -10.70 -25.99
N VAL A 294 24.73 -10.53 -25.03
CA VAL A 294 24.54 -11.38 -23.85
C VAL A 294 23.06 -11.65 -23.58
N ASP A 295 22.77 -12.66 -22.76
CA ASP A 295 21.42 -12.89 -22.22
C ASP A 295 21.08 -11.82 -21.17
N VAL A 296 20.58 -10.67 -21.64
CA VAL A 296 20.20 -9.53 -20.81
C VAL A 296 19.14 -9.93 -19.79
N ARG A 297 18.21 -10.82 -20.15
CA ARG A 297 17.14 -11.25 -19.24
C ARG A 297 17.76 -11.96 -18.05
N LYS A 298 18.66 -12.92 -18.30
CA LYS A 298 19.37 -13.62 -17.22
C LYS A 298 20.17 -12.64 -16.35
N LEU A 299 20.97 -11.78 -16.98
CA LEU A 299 21.80 -10.80 -16.28
C LEU A 299 20.96 -9.84 -15.41
N ALA A 300 19.87 -9.31 -15.95
CA ALA A 300 19.00 -8.38 -15.24
C ALA A 300 18.35 -9.04 -14.02
N ASN A 301 17.88 -10.29 -14.14
CA ASN A 301 17.30 -11.01 -12.99
C ASN A 301 18.36 -11.34 -11.92
N GLU A 302 19.57 -11.73 -12.32
CA GLU A 302 20.67 -11.96 -11.38
C GLU A 302 21.05 -10.69 -10.62
N VAL A 303 21.09 -9.54 -11.30
CA VAL A 303 21.32 -8.25 -10.66
C VAL A 303 20.15 -7.86 -9.75
N ASP A 304 18.91 -8.03 -10.20
CA ASP A 304 17.71 -7.74 -9.39
C ASP A 304 17.73 -8.51 -8.06
N ASP A 305 18.04 -9.82 -8.10
CA ASP A 305 18.14 -10.65 -6.91
C ASP A 305 19.25 -10.21 -5.93
N LEU A 306 20.37 -9.70 -6.46
CA LEU A 306 21.45 -9.14 -5.64
C LEU A 306 21.03 -7.82 -4.98
N LEU A 307 20.26 -6.99 -5.68
CA LEU A 307 19.81 -5.69 -5.20
C LEU A 307 18.76 -5.78 -4.09
N LYS A 308 18.00 -6.87 -3.98
CA LYS A 308 17.01 -7.08 -2.90
C LYS A 308 17.57 -6.94 -1.48
N LYS A 309 18.89 -7.14 -1.30
CA LYS A 309 19.57 -7.04 0.01
C LYS A 309 20.08 -5.63 0.32
N ILE A 310 20.01 -4.72 -0.65
CA ILE A 310 20.50 -3.35 -0.55
C ILE A 310 19.33 -2.44 -0.19
N LYS A 311 19.53 -1.58 0.80
CA LYS A 311 18.54 -0.58 1.24
C LYS A 311 18.87 0.84 0.81
N THR A 312 20.04 1.03 0.22
CA THR A 312 20.49 2.35 -0.23
C THR A 312 19.79 2.71 -1.55
N PRO A 313 19.23 3.93 -1.70
CA PRO A 313 18.59 4.36 -2.94
C PRO A 313 19.62 4.68 -4.02
N ILE A 314 20.04 3.64 -4.72
CA ILE A 314 20.94 3.74 -5.87
C ILE A 314 20.22 3.29 -7.14
N LYS A 315 20.48 3.96 -8.25
CA LYS A 315 20.01 3.53 -9.56
C LYS A 315 21.08 2.67 -10.21
N VAL A 316 20.71 1.43 -10.57
CA VAL A 316 21.61 0.45 -11.18
C VAL A 316 21.13 0.14 -12.59
N ALA A 317 22.00 0.30 -13.59
CA ALA A 317 21.68 0.05 -14.98
C ALA A 317 22.27 -1.27 -15.51
N VAL A 318 21.48 -2.07 -16.24
CA VAL A 318 21.92 -3.31 -16.90
C VAL A 318 21.64 -3.24 -18.40
N MET A 319 22.71 -3.27 -19.20
CA MET A 319 22.65 -3.06 -20.63
C MET A 319 23.29 -4.24 -21.38
N GLY A 320 22.63 -4.69 -22.44
CA GLY A 320 23.02 -5.88 -23.21
C GLY A 320 23.98 -5.66 -24.36
N CYS A 321 24.40 -4.42 -24.62
CA CYS A 321 25.35 -4.09 -25.67
C CYS A 321 26.21 -2.89 -25.28
N GLU A 322 27.44 -2.85 -25.77
CA GLU A 322 28.37 -1.72 -25.52
C GLU A 322 28.02 -0.46 -26.34
N VAL A 323 27.14 -0.59 -27.34
CA VAL A 323 26.83 0.49 -28.30
C VAL A 323 25.93 1.54 -27.66
N ASN A 324 24.72 1.15 -27.24
CA ASN A 324 23.75 2.07 -26.64
C ASN A 324 23.80 2.07 -25.10
N GLY A 325 24.32 0.99 -24.51
CA GLY A 325 24.38 0.81 -23.06
C GLY A 325 25.00 1.96 -22.28
N PRO A 326 26.15 2.54 -22.69
CA PRO A 326 26.76 3.67 -21.98
C PRO A 326 25.88 4.93 -21.94
N GLY A 327 25.11 5.18 -23.00
CA GLY A 327 24.20 6.31 -23.07
C GLY A 327 22.96 6.10 -22.20
N GLU A 328 22.37 4.91 -22.27
CA GLU A 328 21.19 4.52 -21.50
C GLU A 328 21.49 4.39 -19.99
N ALA A 329 22.73 4.07 -19.62
CA ALA A 329 23.18 3.96 -18.23
C ALA A 329 23.69 5.28 -17.61
N LYS A 330 23.67 6.39 -18.36
CA LYS A 330 24.31 7.64 -17.93
C LYS A 330 23.69 8.24 -16.67
N ASP A 331 22.38 8.09 -16.51
CA ASP A 331 21.60 8.62 -15.37
C ASP A 331 21.57 7.66 -14.17
N ALA A 332 22.28 6.54 -14.25
CA ALA A 332 22.43 5.58 -13.16
C ALA A 332 23.68 5.88 -12.30
N ASP A 333 23.59 5.56 -11.02
CA ASP A 333 24.71 5.69 -10.08
C ASP A 333 25.81 4.69 -10.43
N VAL A 334 25.40 3.46 -10.76
CA VAL A 334 26.27 2.37 -11.23
C VAL A 334 25.60 1.69 -12.42
N GLY A 335 26.37 1.24 -13.39
CA GLY A 335 25.83 0.49 -14.52
C GLY A 335 26.79 -0.57 -15.05
N ILE A 336 26.24 -1.55 -15.76
CA ILE A 336 26.98 -2.57 -16.50
C ILE A 336 26.49 -2.56 -17.96
N ALA A 337 27.42 -2.52 -18.91
CA ALA A 337 27.16 -2.88 -20.30
C ALA A 337 28.04 -4.09 -20.64
N ALA A 338 27.41 -5.23 -20.90
CA ALA A 338 28.10 -6.48 -21.20
C ALA A 338 27.96 -6.84 -22.68
N GLY A 339 29.05 -7.37 -23.25
CA GLY A 339 29.08 -7.82 -24.64
C GLY A 339 30.46 -8.27 -25.08
N SER A 340 30.53 -9.09 -26.13
CA SER A 340 31.79 -9.55 -26.72
C SER A 340 32.79 -10.17 -25.72
N GLY A 341 32.30 -10.92 -24.72
CA GLY A 341 33.11 -11.60 -23.69
C GLY A 341 33.68 -10.70 -22.58
N ARG A 342 33.27 -9.43 -22.54
CA ARG A 342 33.69 -8.45 -21.53
C ARG A 342 32.50 -7.64 -21.02
N ALA A 343 32.72 -6.90 -19.94
CA ALA A 343 31.76 -5.95 -19.41
C ALA A 343 32.45 -4.62 -19.07
N VAL A 344 31.78 -3.53 -19.41
CA VAL A 344 32.16 -2.17 -19.01
C VAL A 344 31.29 -1.76 -17.83
N ILE A 345 31.92 -1.43 -16.72
CA ILE A 345 31.24 -0.92 -15.52
C ILE A 345 31.30 0.60 -15.52
N PHE A 346 30.16 1.24 -15.28
CA PHE A 346 29.98 2.68 -15.25
C PHE A 346 29.65 3.15 -13.85
N ARG A 347 30.06 4.38 -13.54
CA ARG A 347 29.71 5.07 -12.31
C ARG A 347 29.42 6.54 -12.61
N LYS A 348 28.22 7.03 -12.30
CA LYS A 348 27.76 8.40 -12.62
C LYS A 348 28.08 8.80 -14.08
N GLY A 349 27.78 7.90 -15.01
CA GLY A 349 28.03 8.08 -16.45
C GLY A 349 29.49 8.02 -16.91
N LYS A 350 30.46 7.72 -16.04
CA LYS A 350 31.88 7.56 -16.40
C LYS A 350 32.28 6.08 -16.37
N LYS A 351 33.14 5.67 -17.31
CA LYS A 351 33.73 4.31 -17.28
C LYS A 351 34.58 4.16 -16.02
N SER A 352 34.22 3.21 -15.17
CA SER A 352 34.96 2.85 -13.95
C SER A 352 35.98 1.76 -14.26
N LYS A 353 35.53 0.63 -14.83
CA LYS A 353 36.37 -0.54 -15.14
C LYS A 353 35.91 -1.26 -16.40
N ILE A 354 36.81 -2.02 -16.99
CA ILE A 354 36.52 -3.04 -18.01
C ILE A 354 37.00 -4.37 -17.44
N VAL A 355 36.14 -5.39 -17.45
CA VAL A 355 36.41 -6.69 -16.85
C VAL A 355 35.96 -7.82 -17.77
N ASP A 356 36.53 -9.02 -17.58
CA ASP A 356 36.02 -10.23 -18.21
C ASP A 356 34.59 -10.50 -17.77
N GLU A 357 33.77 -11.09 -18.64
CA GLU A 357 32.36 -11.41 -18.36
C GLU A 357 32.18 -12.23 -17.06
N LYS A 358 33.10 -13.16 -16.77
CA LYS A 358 33.09 -13.97 -15.53
C LYS A 358 33.19 -13.15 -14.24
N ASP A 359 33.78 -11.96 -14.30
CA ASP A 359 34.06 -11.09 -13.15
C ASP A 359 33.06 -9.93 -13.04
N MET A 360 32.09 -9.84 -13.97
CA MET A 360 31.25 -8.66 -14.15
C MET A 360 30.30 -8.38 -12.97
N LEU A 361 29.62 -9.42 -12.45
CA LEU A 361 28.67 -9.29 -11.35
C LEU A 361 29.39 -8.89 -10.05
N LYS A 362 30.52 -9.54 -9.77
CA LYS A 362 31.36 -9.20 -8.62
C LYS A 362 31.80 -7.75 -8.68
N THR A 363 32.29 -7.31 -9.83
CA THR A 363 32.77 -5.93 -10.02
C THR A 363 31.63 -4.91 -9.92
N LEU A 364 30.46 -5.22 -10.46
CA LEU A 364 29.25 -4.39 -10.31
C LEU A 364 28.90 -4.19 -8.83
N MET A 365 28.84 -5.29 -8.06
CA MET A 365 28.53 -5.23 -6.62
C MET A 365 29.60 -4.49 -5.82
N ASP A 366 30.88 -4.63 -6.16
CA ASP A 366 31.95 -3.88 -5.52
C ASP A 366 31.79 -2.36 -5.72
N GLU A 367 31.39 -1.92 -6.93
CA GLU A 367 31.12 -0.51 -7.22
C GLU A 367 29.84 -0.01 -6.54
N ILE A 368 28.80 -0.85 -6.46
CA ILE A 368 27.59 -0.57 -5.68
C ILE A 368 27.94 -0.31 -4.21
N HIS A 369 28.66 -1.22 -3.56
CA HIS A 369 29.05 -1.06 -2.16
C HIS A 369 29.95 0.17 -1.92
N LYS A 370 30.72 0.61 -2.93
CA LYS A 370 31.46 1.89 -2.85
C LYS A 370 30.52 3.08 -2.83
N VAL A 371 29.50 3.09 -3.69
CA VAL A 371 28.47 4.14 -3.68
C VAL A 371 27.73 4.16 -2.36
N GLU A 372 27.37 3.00 -1.79
CA GLU A 372 26.73 2.95 -0.47
C GLU A 372 27.59 3.58 0.62
N ARG A 373 28.90 3.27 0.65
CA ARG A 373 29.82 3.89 1.62
C ARG A 373 29.94 5.40 1.46
N GLU A 374 30.00 5.89 0.22
CA GLU A 374 30.05 7.33 -0.05
C GLU A 374 28.75 8.06 0.30
N LEU A 375 27.60 7.40 0.21
CA LEU A 375 26.32 7.96 0.63
C LEU A 375 26.12 7.92 2.14
N ALA A 376 26.70 6.92 2.83
CA ALA A 376 26.66 6.79 4.29
C ALA A 376 27.63 7.75 5.00
N ASP A 377 28.70 8.16 4.33
CA ASP A 377 29.71 9.10 4.85
C ASP A 377 29.84 10.34 3.94
N PRO A 378 28.82 11.22 3.93
CA PRO A 378 28.88 12.48 3.21
C PRO A 378 29.80 13.41 3.98
N ASN A 379 31.10 13.37 3.69
CA ASN A 379 32.06 14.38 4.19
C ASN A 379 31.51 15.81 4.07
#